data_AF-A0A3M1UK72-F1
#
_entry.id   AF-A0A3M1UK72-F1
#
_cell.length_a   1.000
_cell.length_b   1.000
_cell.length_c   1.000
_cell.angle_alpha   90.00
_cell.angle_beta   90.00
_cell.angle_gamma   90.00
#
_symmetry.space_group_name_H-M   'P 1'
#
loop_
_entity.id
_entity.type
_entity.pdbx_description
1 polymer ?
#
loop_
_entity_poly.entity_id
_entity_poly.type
_entity_poly.pdbx_seq_one_letter_code
_entity_poly.pdbx_strand_id
1 'polypeptide(L)'
;MAVYAIGDVQGCYDDLQRLLERLRFDPAQDRLWFTGDLVNRGPHSLEVLRFVRALGDRAVTVLGNHDLHLLAVAHDPSRAHPRDTLHAVLDAPDGAELIDWLRTRPFLHEDPDLGLALLHAGLPPQWDAETARACAREVERVFSGPDWGAFTEAMYGNEPDRWDPSLTGTDRLRFITNCFTRLRYCTADGRLGLE
;
A
#
# COMPACT_ATOMS: atom_id res chain seq x y z
N MET A 1 -18.79 10.15 14.84
CA MET A 1 -17.79 9.89 13.78
C MET A 1 -17.33 8.46 13.96
N ALA A 2 -17.73 7.58 13.05
CA ALA A 2 -17.18 6.23 12.98
C ALA A 2 -15.95 6.20 12.06
N VAL A 3 -15.04 5.26 12.31
CA VAL A 3 -13.93 4.92 11.41
C VAL A 3 -14.12 3.47 11.00
N TYR A 4 -14.26 3.24 9.70
CA TYR A 4 -14.39 1.88 9.14
C TYR A 4 -13.08 1.47 8.49
N ALA A 5 -12.43 0.44 9.03
CA ALA A 5 -11.29 -0.20 8.38
C ALA A 5 -11.79 -1.29 7.41
N ILE A 6 -11.46 -1.12 6.13
CA ILE A 6 -11.85 -1.99 5.02
C ILE A 6 -10.58 -2.69 4.53
N GLY A 7 -10.69 -4.02 4.39
CA GLY A 7 -9.64 -4.86 3.84
C GLY A 7 -9.37 -4.60 2.36
N ASP A 8 -8.57 -5.48 1.76
CA ASP A 8 -8.14 -5.41 0.37
C ASP A 8 -9.35 -5.27 -0.59
N VAL A 9 -9.39 -4.17 -1.34
CA VAL A 9 -10.51 -3.87 -2.26
C VAL A 9 -10.27 -4.52 -3.61
N GLN A 10 -9.04 -4.52 -4.10
CA GLN A 10 -8.59 -5.20 -5.31
C GLN A 10 -9.52 -4.96 -6.52
N GLY A 11 -9.83 -3.69 -6.80
CA GLY A 11 -10.68 -3.33 -7.93
C GLY A 11 -12.15 -3.78 -7.83
N CYS A 12 -12.62 -4.27 -6.68
CA CYS A 12 -14.02 -4.66 -6.44
C CYS A 12 -14.88 -3.43 -6.07
N TYR A 13 -14.93 -2.43 -6.96
CA TYR A 13 -15.64 -1.17 -6.72
C TYR A 13 -17.12 -1.36 -6.35
N ASP A 14 -17.83 -2.23 -7.07
CA ASP A 14 -19.26 -2.46 -6.82
C ASP A 14 -19.51 -3.10 -5.45
N ASP A 15 -18.65 -4.03 -5.03
CA ASP A 15 -18.70 -4.63 -3.70
C ASP A 15 -18.43 -3.60 -2.60
N LEU A 16 -17.44 -2.72 -2.83
CA LEU A 16 -17.16 -1.61 -1.92
C LEU A 16 -18.38 -0.70 -1.78
N GLN A 17 -19.02 -0.28 -2.88
CA GLN A 17 -20.22 0.56 -2.81
C GLN A 17 -21.36 -0.15 -2.04
N ARG A 18 -21.62 -1.43 -2.33
CA ARG A 18 -22.62 -2.24 -1.60
C ARG A 18 -22.31 -2.35 -0.10
N LEU A 19 -21.03 -2.46 0.27
CA LEU A 19 -20.60 -2.47 1.67
C LEU A 19 -20.88 -1.10 2.32
N LEU A 20 -20.51 -0.01 1.68
CA LEU A 20 -20.72 1.34 2.20
C LEU A 20 -22.21 1.69 2.36
N GLU A 21 -23.07 1.24 1.45
CA GLU A 21 -24.53 1.34 1.58
C GLU A 21 -25.03 0.61 2.82
N ARG A 22 -24.55 -0.62 3.07
CA ARG A 22 -24.92 -1.41 4.27
C ARG A 22 -24.45 -0.77 5.56
N LEU A 23 -23.25 -0.18 5.55
CA LEU A 23 -22.71 0.59 6.68
C LEU A 23 -23.41 1.93 6.87
N ARG A 24 -24.19 2.39 5.88
CA ARG A 24 -24.77 3.74 5.80
C ARG A 24 -23.68 4.81 5.98
N PHE A 25 -22.56 4.61 5.31
CA PHE A 25 -21.41 5.51 5.37
C PHE A 25 -21.82 6.93 4.96
N ASP A 26 -21.55 7.90 5.83
CA ASP A 26 -21.74 9.32 5.56
C ASP A 26 -20.38 10.04 5.52
N PRO A 27 -19.87 10.45 4.35
CA PRO A 27 -18.57 11.13 4.26
C PRO A 27 -18.53 12.49 4.97
N ALA A 28 -19.67 13.08 5.34
CA ALA A 28 -19.70 14.27 6.17
C ALA A 28 -19.32 13.98 7.64
N GLN A 29 -19.60 12.77 8.11
CA GLN A 29 -19.51 12.39 9.53
C GLN A 29 -18.47 11.31 9.82
N ASP A 30 -18.22 10.42 8.87
CA ASP A 30 -17.42 9.20 9.04
C ASP A 30 -16.09 9.30 8.28
N ARG A 31 -15.22 8.31 8.52
CA ARG A 31 -13.96 8.11 7.81
C ARG A 31 -13.79 6.66 7.38
N LEU A 32 -13.09 6.47 6.27
CA LEU A 32 -12.69 5.16 5.78
C LEU A 32 -11.18 4.98 5.90
N TRP A 33 -10.77 3.82 6.37
CA TRP A 33 -9.40 3.36 6.38
C TRP A 33 -9.31 2.14 5.46
N PHE A 34 -8.34 2.13 4.55
CA PHE A 34 -8.10 1.02 3.62
C PHE A 34 -6.75 0.38 3.93
N THR A 35 -6.71 -0.96 3.99
CA THR A 35 -5.50 -1.74 4.26
C THR A 35 -4.51 -1.77 3.08
N GLY A 36 -4.73 -0.97 2.04
CA GLY A 36 -4.00 -1.07 0.77
C GLY A 36 -4.60 -2.12 -0.16
N ASP A 37 -3.85 -2.48 -1.20
CA ASP A 37 -4.31 -3.35 -2.27
C ASP A 37 -5.66 -2.87 -2.83
N LEU A 38 -5.70 -1.58 -3.19
CA LEU A 38 -6.88 -0.96 -3.79
C LEU A 38 -7.15 -1.50 -5.19
N VAL A 39 -6.09 -1.90 -5.88
CA VAL A 39 -6.07 -2.22 -7.31
C VAL A 39 -5.71 -3.68 -7.58
N ASN A 40 -5.80 -4.04 -8.86
CA ASN A 40 -5.49 -5.35 -9.42
C ASN A 40 -6.51 -6.44 -9.03
N ARG A 41 -6.49 -7.59 -9.71
CA ARG A 41 -7.47 -8.71 -9.63
C ARG A 41 -8.87 -8.38 -10.13
N GLY A 42 -9.53 -7.40 -9.53
CA GLY A 42 -10.89 -6.98 -9.90
C GLY A 42 -10.90 -5.99 -11.07
N PRO A 43 -12.03 -5.87 -11.78
CA PRO A 43 -12.10 -5.13 -13.04
C PRO A 43 -12.11 -3.60 -12.89
N HIS A 44 -12.45 -3.06 -11.71
CA HIS A 44 -12.74 -1.63 -11.52
C HIS A 44 -11.68 -0.90 -10.69
N SER A 45 -10.40 -1.17 -10.95
CA SER A 45 -9.28 -0.54 -10.24
C SER A 45 -9.28 0.99 -10.40
N LEU A 46 -9.65 1.50 -11.58
CA LEU A 46 -9.71 2.94 -11.87
C LEU A 46 -10.78 3.64 -11.02
N GLU A 47 -11.96 3.04 -10.90
CA GLU A 47 -13.08 3.55 -10.12
C GLU A 47 -12.75 3.55 -8.63
N VAL A 48 -12.09 2.50 -8.13
CA VAL A 48 -11.61 2.46 -6.73
C VAL A 48 -10.64 3.60 -6.45
N LEU A 49 -9.60 3.79 -7.27
CA LEU A 49 -8.62 4.87 -7.06
C LEU A 49 -9.28 6.25 -7.08
N ARG A 50 -10.14 6.51 -8.08
CA ARG A 50 -10.87 7.79 -8.18
C ARG A 50 -11.77 8.03 -6.97
N PHE A 51 -12.49 6.99 -6.53
CA PHE A 51 -13.36 7.09 -5.36
C PHE A 51 -12.60 7.39 -4.07
N VAL A 52 -11.56 6.60 -3.77
CA VAL A 52 -10.77 6.78 -2.54
C VAL A 52 -10.08 8.15 -2.55
N ARG A 53 -9.54 8.57 -3.70
CA ARG A 53 -8.94 9.89 -3.85
C ARG A 53 -9.94 11.03 -3.63
N ALA A 54 -11.14 10.91 -4.20
CA ALA A 54 -12.17 11.96 -4.11
C ALA A 54 -12.69 12.18 -2.68
N LEU A 55 -12.55 11.20 -1.79
CA LEU A 55 -12.88 11.35 -0.37
C LEU A 55 -11.91 12.28 0.38
N GLY A 56 -10.74 12.58 -0.17
CA GLY A 56 -9.75 13.46 0.45
C GLY A 56 -9.42 13.02 1.88
N ASP A 57 -9.47 13.95 2.83
CA ASP A 57 -9.18 13.68 4.25
C ASP A 57 -10.18 12.73 4.95
N ARG A 58 -11.26 12.33 4.26
CA ARG A 58 -12.22 11.33 4.75
C ARG A 58 -11.79 9.90 4.46
N ALA A 59 -10.74 9.70 3.68
CA ALA A 59 -10.16 8.38 3.43
C ALA A 59 -8.66 8.38 3.72
N VAL A 60 -8.23 7.35 4.44
CA VAL A 60 -6.82 7.00 4.60
C VAL A 60 -6.62 5.65 3.93
N THR A 61 -5.54 5.50 3.18
CA THR A 61 -5.08 4.20 2.67
C THR A 61 -3.60 4.06 2.94
N VAL A 62 -3.17 2.86 3.30
CA VAL A 62 -1.76 2.48 3.24
C VAL A 62 -1.45 1.81 1.90
N LEU A 63 -0.16 1.68 1.55
CA LEU A 63 0.28 0.97 0.34
C LEU A 63 0.39 -0.53 0.59
N GLY A 64 -0.26 -1.32 -0.28
CA GLY A 64 -0.11 -2.77 -0.36
C GLY A 64 0.78 -3.22 -1.53
N ASN A 65 1.03 -4.53 -1.64
CA ASN A 65 1.90 -5.06 -2.68
C ASN A 65 1.33 -4.90 -4.10
N HIS A 66 0.02 -4.98 -4.28
CA HIS A 66 -0.62 -4.77 -5.59
C HIS A 66 -0.61 -3.29 -5.99
N ASP A 67 -0.67 -2.37 -5.02
CA ASP A 67 -0.50 -0.93 -5.28
C ASP A 67 0.93 -0.64 -5.75
N LEU A 68 1.94 -1.20 -5.09
CA LEU A 68 3.33 -1.07 -5.52
C LEU A 68 3.57 -1.71 -6.89
N HIS A 69 2.91 -2.82 -7.19
CA HIS A 69 3.00 -3.44 -8.50
C HIS A 69 2.43 -2.51 -9.60
N LEU A 70 1.31 -1.83 -9.36
CA LEU A 70 0.81 -0.80 -10.27
C LEU A 70 1.82 0.31 -10.49
N LEU A 71 2.48 0.81 -9.43
CA LEU A 71 3.53 1.82 -9.57
C LEU A 71 4.68 1.29 -10.44
N ALA A 72 5.12 0.04 -10.23
CA ALA A 72 6.18 -0.58 -11.03
C ALA A 72 5.80 -0.70 -12.51
N VAL A 73 4.57 -1.11 -12.83
CA VAL A 73 4.09 -1.21 -14.22
C VAL A 73 3.93 0.18 -14.86
N ALA A 74 3.50 1.18 -14.09
CA ALA A 74 3.41 2.56 -14.57
C ALA A 74 4.79 3.14 -14.93
N HIS A 75 5.84 2.73 -14.21
CA HIS A 75 7.22 3.11 -14.53
C HIS A 75 7.80 2.29 -15.69
N ASP A 76 7.57 0.97 -15.69
CA ASP A 76 8.09 0.01 -16.67
C ASP A 76 6.98 -0.96 -17.12
N PRO A 77 6.30 -0.66 -18.25
CA PRO A 77 5.19 -1.46 -18.75
C PRO A 77 5.56 -2.93 -19.07
N SER A 78 6.84 -3.25 -19.24
CA SER A 78 7.28 -4.63 -19.50
C SER A 78 7.01 -5.58 -18.33
N ARG A 79 6.72 -5.03 -17.14
CA ARG A 79 6.41 -5.78 -15.92
C ARG A 79 4.96 -6.23 -15.81
N ALA A 80 4.08 -5.75 -16.70
CA ALA A 80 2.68 -6.14 -16.68
C ALA A 80 2.53 -7.66 -16.87
N HIS A 81 1.74 -8.30 -16.01
CA HIS A 81 1.37 -9.69 -16.14
C HIS A 81 0.05 -9.82 -16.93
N PRO A 82 -0.15 -10.88 -17.75
CA PRO A 82 -1.39 -11.09 -18.50
C PRO A 82 -2.69 -11.16 -17.68
N ARG A 83 -2.59 -11.27 -16.35
CA ARG A 83 -3.74 -11.35 -15.44
C ARG A 83 -4.02 -10.02 -14.73
N ASP A 84 -3.23 -9.00 -14.98
CA ASP A 84 -3.41 -7.70 -14.37
C ASP A 84 -4.61 -6.96 -14.97
N THR A 85 -5.36 -6.30 -14.09
CA THR A 85 -6.53 -5.48 -14.45
C THR A 85 -6.21 -3.98 -14.39
N LEU A 86 -4.94 -3.63 -14.64
CA LEU A 86 -4.39 -2.29 -14.39
C LEU A 86 -4.47 -1.33 -15.59
N HIS A 87 -4.70 -1.85 -16.80
CA HIS A 87 -4.73 -1.07 -18.05
C HIS A 87 -5.70 0.12 -17.97
N ALA A 88 -6.88 -0.07 -17.37
CA ALA A 88 -7.85 1.01 -17.20
C ALA A 88 -7.28 2.20 -16.41
N VAL A 89 -6.40 1.96 -15.43
CA VAL A 89 -5.71 3.02 -14.67
C VAL A 89 -4.64 3.68 -15.52
N LEU A 90 -3.80 2.86 -16.16
CA LEU A 90 -2.62 3.32 -16.91
C LEU A 90 -3.00 4.13 -18.15
N ASP A 91 -4.07 3.75 -18.84
CA ASP A 91 -4.53 4.37 -20.09
C ASP A 91 -5.50 5.55 -19.84
N ALA A 92 -5.91 5.78 -18.59
CA ALA A 92 -6.85 6.84 -18.28
C ALA A 92 -6.21 8.24 -18.47
N PRO A 93 -6.99 9.26 -18.89
CA PRO A 93 -6.50 10.63 -19.02
C PRO A 93 -5.91 11.22 -17.72
N ASP A 94 -6.45 10.81 -16.57
CA ASP A 94 -6.00 11.16 -15.21
C ASP A 94 -5.08 10.07 -14.60
N GLY A 95 -4.66 9.07 -15.36
CA GLY A 95 -3.85 7.95 -14.87
C GLY A 95 -2.57 8.40 -14.19
N ALA A 96 -1.82 9.32 -14.82
CA ALA A 96 -0.59 9.88 -14.24
C ALA A 96 -0.85 10.59 -12.90
N GLU A 97 -1.94 11.33 -12.79
CA GLU A 97 -2.34 12.02 -11.55
C GLU A 97 -2.71 11.02 -10.44
N LEU A 98 -3.36 9.91 -10.80
CA LEU A 98 -3.66 8.82 -9.86
C LEU A 98 -2.40 8.08 -9.40
N ILE A 99 -1.43 7.85 -10.28
CA ILE A 99 -0.13 7.26 -9.93
C ILE A 99 0.65 8.19 -8.99
N ASP A 100 0.71 9.49 -9.28
CA ASP A 100 1.35 10.49 -8.42
C ASP A 100 0.66 10.58 -7.05
N TRP A 101 -0.66 10.51 -7.01
CA TRP A 101 -1.40 10.44 -5.76
C TRP A 101 -1.08 9.16 -4.98
N LEU A 102 -1.09 8.00 -5.64
CA LEU A 102 -0.91 6.70 -5.01
C LEU A 102 0.49 6.56 -4.39
N ARG A 103 1.56 6.93 -5.11
CA ARG A 103 2.95 6.82 -4.60
C ARG A 103 3.27 7.69 -3.40
N THR A 104 2.37 8.61 -3.04
CA THR A 104 2.50 9.47 -1.84
C THR A 104 1.69 8.97 -0.65
N ARG A 105 0.98 7.84 -0.78
CA ARG A 105 0.25 7.22 0.34
C ARG A 105 1.25 6.59 1.32
N PRO A 106 0.93 6.58 2.63
CA PRO A 106 1.83 6.04 3.65
C PRO A 106 1.95 4.51 3.58
N PHE A 107 3.02 3.96 4.17
CA PHE A 107 3.13 2.53 4.47
C PHE A 107 2.61 2.18 5.87
N LEU A 108 2.62 3.17 6.76
CA LEU A 108 2.10 3.07 8.13
C LEU A 108 1.30 4.33 8.45
N HIS A 109 0.04 4.15 8.85
CA HIS A 109 -0.78 5.21 9.40
C HIS A 109 -0.99 4.96 10.89
N GLU A 110 -0.93 6.01 11.71
CA GLU A 110 -1.18 5.95 13.14
C GLU A 110 -2.19 7.03 13.52
N ASP A 111 -3.14 6.67 14.36
CA ASP A 111 -4.10 7.58 14.98
C ASP A 111 -3.93 7.52 16.50
N PRO A 112 -3.24 8.51 17.10
CA PRO A 112 -3.00 8.56 18.54
C PRO A 112 -4.27 8.69 19.38
N ASP A 113 -5.33 9.30 18.84
CA ASP A 113 -6.59 9.50 19.57
C ASP A 113 -7.35 8.17 19.68
N LEU A 114 -7.25 7.33 18.64
CA LEU A 114 -7.81 5.98 18.65
C LEU A 114 -6.88 4.94 19.28
N GLY A 115 -5.58 5.23 19.39
CA GLY A 115 -4.57 4.26 19.80
C GLY A 115 -4.40 3.11 18.80
N LEU A 116 -4.63 3.39 17.51
CA LEU A 116 -4.61 2.39 16.44
C LEU A 116 -3.54 2.72 15.40
N ALA A 117 -3.02 1.67 14.77
CA ALA A 117 -2.15 1.76 13.60
C ALA A 117 -2.72 0.91 12.47
N LEU A 118 -2.49 1.34 11.24
CA LEU A 118 -2.88 0.68 10.01
C LEU A 118 -1.63 0.48 9.15
N LEU A 119 -1.45 -0.75 8.68
CA LEU A 119 -0.43 -1.18 7.72
C LEU A 119 -1.02 -2.36 6.93
N HIS A 120 -0.45 -2.66 5.77
CA HIS A 120 -1.00 -3.68 4.88
C HIS A 120 -0.75 -5.11 5.39
N ALA A 121 0.51 -5.46 5.65
CA ALA A 121 0.90 -6.80 6.08
C ALA A 121 1.20 -6.88 7.57
N GLY A 122 2.46 -6.71 7.98
CA GLY A 122 2.85 -6.89 9.38
C GLY A 122 4.20 -6.26 9.70
N LEU A 123 4.59 -6.38 10.97
CA LEU A 123 5.91 -5.95 11.44
C LEU A 123 6.71 -7.16 11.92
N PRO A 124 8.03 -7.20 11.66
CA PRO A 124 8.88 -8.23 12.24
C PRO A 124 9.02 -8.01 13.75
N PRO A 125 9.19 -9.08 14.55
CA PRO A 125 9.28 -8.98 16.01
C PRO A 125 10.51 -8.18 16.50
N GLN A 126 11.50 -7.96 15.64
CA GLN A 126 12.69 -7.15 15.95
C GLN A 126 12.42 -5.63 15.94
N TRP A 127 11.26 -5.18 15.47
CA TRP A 127 10.93 -3.75 15.41
C TRP A 127 10.05 -3.34 16.57
N ASP A 128 10.43 -2.22 17.20
CA ASP A 128 9.51 -1.43 18.00
C ASP A 128 8.74 -0.42 17.13
N ALA A 129 7.78 0.29 17.74
CA ALA A 129 6.95 1.26 17.04
C ALA A 129 7.78 2.43 16.45
N GLU A 130 8.86 2.84 17.12
CA GLU A 130 9.72 3.92 16.62
C GLU A 130 10.48 3.48 15.36
N THR A 131 11.04 2.27 15.38
CA THR A 131 11.74 1.66 14.24
C THR A 131 10.78 1.49 13.06
N ALA A 132 9.57 0.97 13.30
CA ALA A 132 8.55 0.82 12.26
C ALA A 132 8.23 2.17 11.60
N ARG A 133 8.00 3.22 12.41
CA ARG A 133 7.72 4.57 11.91
C ARG A 133 8.91 5.19 11.15
N ALA A 134 10.13 4.95 11.60
CA ALA A 134 11.32 5.41 10.90
C ALA A 134 11.48 4.72 9.55
N CYS A 135 11.28 3.40 9.51
CA CYS A 135 11.37 2.59 8.29
C CYS A 135 10.27 2.94 7.28
N ALA A 136 9.02 3.11 7.73
CA ALA A 136 7.92 3.56 6.87
C ALA A 136 8.27 4.90 6.19
N ARG A 137 8.72 5.89 6.97
CA ARG A 137 9.14 7.20 6.43
C ARG A 137 10.35 7.11 5.50
N GLU A 138 11.23 6.14 5.71
CA GLU A 138 12.38 5.91 4.84
C GLU A 138 11.93 5.49 3.42
N VAL A 139 11.06 4.49 3.32
CA VAL A 139 10.54 4.01 2.03
C VAL A 139 9.55 5.01 1.40
N GLU A 140 8.74 5.72 2.19
CA GLU A 140 7.85 6.78 1.70
C GLU A 140 8.61 7.93 1.03
N ARG A 141 9.79 8.31 1.55
CA ARG A 141 10.65 9.32 0.90
C ARG A 141 11.15 8.87 -0.47
N VAL A 142 11.39 7.57 -0.64
CA VAL A 142 11.79 7.01 -1.94
C VAL A 142 10.64 7.10 -2.93
N PHE A 143 9.44 6.65 -2.56
CA PHE A 143 8.27 6.67 -3.47
C PHE A 143 7.72 8.08 -3.74
N SER A 144 7.84 9.01 -2.79
CA SER A 144 7.46 10.41 -2.99
C SER A 144 8.52 11.23 -3.75
N GLY A 145 9.76 10.75 -3.86
CA GLY A 145 10.86 11.40 -4.56
C GLY A 145 10.72 11.37 -6.10
N PRO A 146 11.55 12.16 -6.82
CA PRO A 146 11.51 12.23 -8.28
C PRO A 146 11.95 10.92 -8.96
N ASP A 147 12.86 10.17 -8.33
CA ASP A 147 13.47 8.96 -8.89
C ASP A 147 12.82 7.66 -8.35
N TRP A 148 11.56 7.73 -7.90
CA TRP A 148 10.85 6.60 -7.28
C TRP A 148 10.86 5.34 -8.17
N GLY A 149 10.81 5.53 -9.49
CA GLY A 149 10.88 4.46 -10.48
C GLY A 149 12.11 3.58 -10.36
N ALA A 150 13.28 4.16 -10.02
CA ALA A 150 14.53 3.41 -9.87
C ALA A 150 14.47 2.35 -8.76
N PHE A 151 13.67 2.58 -7.72
CA PHE A 151 13.48 1.60 -6.64
C PHE A 151 12.44 0.53 -6.97
N THR A 152 11.51 0.78 -7.89
CA THR A 152 10.45 -0.19 -8.23
C THR A 152 10.98 -1.50 -8.80
N GLU A 153 12.14 -1.47 -9.46
CA GLU A 153 12.84 -2.67 -9.88
C GLU A 153 13.49 -3.37 -8.68
N ALA A 154 14.16 -2.57 -7.86
CA ALA A 154 14.98 -3.03 -6.77
C ALA A 154 14.17 -3.60 -5.59
N MET A 155 12.89 -3.25 -5.47
CA MET A 155 11.98 -3.74 -4.43
C MET A 155 11.54 -5.20 -4.63
N TYR A 156 11.69 -5.76 -5.83
CA TYR A 156 11.42 -7.19 -6.05
C TYR A 156 12.52 -8.04 -5.41
N GLY A 157 12.10 -9.17 -4.82
CA GLY A 157 12.98 -10.13 -4.17
C GLY A 157 12.54 -10.47 -2.76
N ASN A 158 13.08 -11.58 -2.24
CA ASN A 158 12.74 -12.10 -0.91
C ASN A 158 13.91 -11.93 0.09
N GLU A 159 15.08 -11.52 -0.38
CA GLU A 159 16.29 -11.31 0.44
C GLU A 159 16.63 -9.81 0.57
N PRO A 160 17.10 -9.34 1.73
CA PRO A 160 17.34 -10.13 2.94
C PRO A 160 16.01 -10.52 3.62
N ASP A 161 16.01 -11.66 4.29
CA ASP A 161 14.85 -12.22 5.00
C ASP A 161 14.86 -11.92 6.52
N ARG A 162 15.91 -11.30 7.06
CA ARG A 162 16.03 -11.00 8.50
C ARG A 162 16.49 -9.56 8.73
N TRP A 163 15.91 -8.92 9.74
CA TRP A 163 16.32 -7.57 10.11
C TRP A 163 17.74 -7.56 10.67
N ASP A 164 18.57 -6.69 10.12
CA ASP A 164 19.85 -6.28 10.68
C ASP A 164 19.93 -4.74 10.65
N PRO A 165 20.14 -4.06 11.80
CA PRO A 165 20.29 -2.61 11.85
C PRO A 165 21.40 -2.05 10.95
N SER A 166 22.39 -2.87 10.55
CA SER A 166 23.45 -2.47 9.63
C SER A 166 23.07 -2.55 8.15
N LEU A 167 21.86 -3.03 7.81
CA LEU A 167 21.36 -2.97 6.43
C LEU A 167 21.35 -1.53 5.94
N THR A 168 21.78 -1.32 4.69
CA THR A 168 21.78 -0.01 4.02
C THR A 168 21.32 -0.16 2.57
N GLY A 169 21.00 0.97 1.92
CA GLY A 169 20.66 1.01 0.50
C GLY A 169 19.47 0.11 0.11
N THR A 170 19.58 -0.51 -1.07
CA THR A 170 18.51 -1.33 -1.66
C THR A 170 18.06 -2.48 -0.76
N ASP A 171 18.99 -3.20 -0.13
CA ASP A 171 18.64 -4.37 0.69
C ASP A 171 17.82 -3.97 1.91
N ARG A 172 18.18 -2.83 2.53
CA ARG A 172 17.40 -2.24 3.62
C ARG A 172 16.00 -1.85 3.15
N LEU A 173 15.91 -1.10 2.05
CA LEU A 173 14.63 -0.63 1.52
C LEU A 173 13.74 -1.81 1.11
N ARG A 174 14.31 -2.84 0.48
CA ARG A 174 13.57 -4.07 0.09
C ARG A 174 13.05 -4.81 1.32
N PHE A 175 13.89 -4.98 2.35
CA PHE A 175 13.45 -5.59 3.62
C PHE A 175 12.27 -4.83 4.22
N ILE A 176 12.38 -3.50 4.29
CA ILE A 176 11.34 -2.63 4.83
C ILE A 176 10.04 -2.79 4.02
N THR A 177 10.12 -2.71 2.69
CA THR A 177 8.96 -2.89 1.80
C THR A 177 8.32 -4.25 1.99
N ASN A 178 9.11 -5.33 2.06
CA ASN A 178 8.61 -6.69 2.27
C ASN A 178 7.87 -6.83 3.61
N CYS A 179 8.36 -6.21 4.68
CA CYS A 179 7.66 -6.19 5.97
C CYS A 179 6.26 -5.60 5.83
N PHE A 180 6.18 -4.37 5.33
CA PHE A 180 4.91 -3.64 5.26
C PHE A 180 3.92 -4.22 4.26
N THR A 181 4.39 -4.86 3.17
CA THR A 181 3.51 -5.22 2.05
C THR A 181 3.37 -6.71 1.78
N ARG A 182 4.22 -7.58 2.33
CA ARG A 182 4.24 -9.01 1.94
C ARG A 182 4.40 -10.00 3.08
N LEU A 183 4.63 -9.54 4.31
CA LEU A 183 4.85 -10.41 5.46
C LEU A 183 3.62 -11.26 5.79
N ARG A 184 3.80 -12.58 5.91
CA ARG A 184 2.73 -13.53 6.28
C ARG A 184 2.98 -14.21 7.62
N TYR A 185 4.22 -14.62 7.87
CA TYR A 185 4.65 -15.24 9.13
C TYR A 185 6.10 -14.90 9.41
N CYS A 186 6.53 -15.14 10.66
CA CYS A 186 7.92 -15.05 11.05
C CYS A 186 8.39 -16.40 11.59
N THR A 187 9.62 -16.79 11.28
CA THR A 187 10.28 -17.90 11.96
C THR A 187 10.63 -17.50 13.41
N ALA A 188 10.96 -18.49 14.24
CA ALA A 188 11.34 -18.25 15.64
C ALA A 188 12.59 -17.37 15.81
N ASP A 189 13.50 -17.34 14.83
CA ASP A 189 14.67 -16.47 14.80
C ASP A 189 14.43 -15.10 14.13
N GLY A 190 13.17 -14.82 13.75
CA GLY A 190 12.71 -13.53 13.23
C GLY A 190 12.94 -13.33 11.73
N ARG A 191 12.99 -14.41 10.93
CA ARG A 191 13.03 -14.33 9.46
C ARG A 191 11.63 -14.17 8.89
N LEU A 192 11.50 -13.41 7.81
CA LEU A 192 10.26 -13.14 7.11
C LEU A 192 9.87 -14.36 6.26
N GLY A 193 8.63 -14.82 6.44
CA GLY A 193 7.94 -15.69 5.49
C GLY A 193 6.99 -14.85 4.63
N LEU A 194 7.25 -14.82 3.32
CA LEU A 194 6.49 -14.00 2.35
C LEU A 194 5.50 -14.82 1.49
N GLU A 195 5.57 -16.15 1.58
CA GLU A 195 4.78 -17.13 0.81
C GLU A 195 3.97 -18.03 1.73
#